data_AF-A0A9J6DKW1-F1
#
_entry.id   AF-A0A9J6DKW1-F1
#
_cell.length_a   1.000
_cell.length_b   1.000
_cell.length_c   1.000
_cell.angle_alpha   90.00
_cell.angle_beta   90.00
_cell.angle_gamma   90.00
#
_symmetry.space_group_name_H-M   'P 1'
#
loop_
_entity.id
_entity.type
_entity.pdbx_description
1 polymer ?
#
loop_
_entity_poly.entity_id
_entity_poly.type
_entity_poly.pdbx_seq_one_letter_code
_entity_poly.pdbx_strand_id
1 'polypeptide(L)'
;MCRRLGLAVPVEGYSLYPGALEGGYFRLSSTEANFSRASSECSLDAGAELAHVADGDTNRFLRELMRRAKVRSAFIGLTDEQQASNTVTS
;
A
#
# COMPACT_ATOMS: atom_id res chain seq x y z
N MET A 1 2.40 -5.71 1.92
CA MET A 1 2.88 -4.33 1.66
C MET A 1 2.10 -3.44 2.60
N CYS A 2 2.78 -2.69 3.46
CA CYS A 2 2.15 -1.78 4.40
C CYS A 2 2.19 -0.36 3.87
N ARG A 3 1.09 0.39 4.06
CA ARG A 3 0.99 1.82 3.80
C ARG A 3 0.71 2.52 5.12
N ARG A 4 1.33 3.67 5.34
CA ARG A 4 1.01 4.58 6.42
C ARG A 4 0.72 5.97 5.87
N LEU A 5 -0.39 6.54 6.31
CA LEU A 5 -0.81 7.89 5.97
C LEU A 5 -0.06 8.93 6.81
N GLY A 6 0.18 10.09 6.20
CA GLY A 6 0.83 11.24 6.82
C GLY A 6 2.24 11.46 6.30
N LEU A 7 2.55 12.71 5.90
CA LEU A 7 3.82 13.15 5.31
C LEU A 7 4.77 13.81 6.34
N ALA A 8 4.36 13.87 7.60
CA ALA A 8 4.95 14.79 8.58
C ALA A 8 6.20 14.26 9.30
N VAL A 9 6.46 12.94 9.28
CA VAL A 9 7.61 12.36 9.98
C VAL A 9 8.17 11.19 9.16
N PRO A 10 9.48 11.19 8.82
CA PRO A 10 10.13 10.03 8.24
C PRO A 10 9.94 8.80 9.13
N VAL A 11 9.38 7.74 8.56
CA VAL A 11 9.19 6.46 9.26
C VAL A 11 10.32 5.53 8.85
N GLU A 12 11.11 5.08 9.82
CA GLU A 12 12.24 4.18 9.56
C GLU A 12 11.76 2.88 8.87
N GLY A 13 12.48 2.45 7.83
CA GLY A 13 12.13 1.25 7.06
C GLY A 13 11.00 1.45 6.04
N TYR A 14 10.45 2.66 5.92
CA TYR A 14 9.45 3.00 4.90
C TYR A 14 10.04 3.87 3.78
N SER A 15 9.56 3.64 2.56
CA SER A 15 9.83 4.48 1.39
C SER A 15 8.72 5.50 1.22
N LEU A 16 9.09 6.78 1.17
CA LEU A 16 8.16 7.88 0.89
C LEU A 16 7.72 7.84 -0.58
N TYR A 17 6.42 7.88 -0.80
CA TYR A 17 5.81 8.26 -2.07
C TYR A 17 5.05 9.57 -1.85
N PRO A 18 5.49 10.68 -2.44
CA PRO A 18 4.88 11.98 -2.19
C PRO A 18 3.45 12.09 -2.74
N GLY A 19 3.07 11.24 -3.70
CA GLY A 19 1.74 11.26 -4.33
C GLY A 19 1.40 12.60 -5.00
N ALA A 20 0.31 12.62 -5.77
CA ALA A 20 -0.24 13.88 -6.30
C ALA A 20 -1.34 14.46 -5.40
N LEU A 21 -2.09 13.60 -4.70
CA LEU A 21 -3.23 13.98 -3.85
C LEU A 21 -3.04 13.55 -2.40
N GLU A 22 -2.64 12.28 -2.18
CA GLU A 22 -2.32 11.75 -0.85
C GLU A 22 -1.02 10.95 -0.92
N GLY A 23 0.09 11.61 -0.59
CA GLY A 23 1.34 10.91 -0.36
C GLY A 23 1.28 9.99 0.86
N GLY A 24 2.23 9.06 0.93
CA GLY A 24 2.29 8.12 2.03
C GLY A 24 3.62 7.39 2.11
N TYR A 25 3.78 6.66 3.20
CA TYR A 25 4.94 5.83 3.45
C TYR A 25 4.60 4.38 3.13
N PHE A 26 5.48 3.68 2.41
CA PHE A 26 5.29 2.28 2.03
C PHE A 26 6.43 1.39 2.50
N ARG A 27 6.09 0.22 3.05
CA ARG A 27 7.07 -0.79 3.49
C ARG A 27 6.70 -2.17 2.95
N LEU A 28 7.71 -2.87 2.43
CA LEU A 28 7.58 -4.29 2.12
C LEU A 28 7.65 -5.09 3.41
N SER A 29 6.64 -5.94 3.65
CA SER A 29 6.77 -7.01 4.64
C SER A 29 7.63 -8.11 4.03
N SER A 30 8.63 -8.56 4.78
CA SER A 30 9.50 -9.69 4.42
C SER A 30 8.91 -11.03 4.84
N THR A 31 7.74 -11.04 5.48
CA THR A 31 7.13 -12.25 6.00
C THR A 31 6.40 -12.99 4.89
N GLU A 32 6.80 -14.24 4.61
CA GLU A 32 5.94 -15.17 3.87
C GLU A 32 4.72 -15.49 4.75
N ALA A 33 3.66 -14.73 4.55
CA ALA A 33 2.43 -14.77 5.33
C ALA A 33 1.24 -14.97 4.40
N ASN A 34 0.12 -15.43 4.93
CA ASN A 34 -1.16 -15.29 4.24
C ASN A 34 -1.69 -13.85 4.39
N PHE A 35 -2.74 -13.50 3.63
CA PHE A 35 -3.32 -12.16 3.64
C PHE A 35 -3.67 -11.66 5.05
N SER A 36 -4.35 -12.49 5.85
CA SER A 36 -4.78 -12.12 7.21
C SER A 36 -3.59 -11.73 8.09
N ARG A 37 -2.53 -12.54 8.07
CA ARG A 37 -1.31 -12.25 8.83
C ARG A 37 -0.55 -11.04 8.28
N ALA A 38 -0.52 -10.84 6.96
CA ALA A 38 0.07 -9.65 6.36
C ALA A 38 -0.70 -8.37 6.77
N SER A 39 -2.03 -8.45 6.87
CA SER A 39 -2.86 -7.35 7.37
C SER A 39 -2.59 -7.05 8.84
N SER A 40 -2.59 -8.09 9.69
CA SER A 40 -2.29 -7.93 11.11
C SER A 40 -0.87 -7.37 11.34
N GLU A 41 0.11 -7.76 10.52
CA GLU A 41 1.48 -7.23 10.63
C GLU A 41 1.50 -5.72 10.39
N CYS A 42 0.81 -5.22 9.36
CA CYS A 42 0.76 -3.78 9.12
C CYS A 42 0.08 -3.04 10.28
N SER A 43 -0.96 -3.61 10.88
CA SER A 43 -1.65 -3.01 12.04
C SER A 43 -0.81 -2.96 13.32
N LEU A 44 0.33 -3.65 13.39
CA LEU A 44 1.28 -3.50 14.50
C LEU A 44 1.96 -2.11 14.48
N ASP A 45 2.13 -1.55 13.29
CA ASP A 45 2.65 -0.20 13.11
C ASP A 45 1.48 0.80 13.25
N ALA A 46 1.56 1.71 14.23
CA ALA A 46 0.48 2.66 14.49
C ALA A 46 0.14 3.50 13.24
N GLY A 47 -1.12 3.39 12.80
CA GLY A 47 -1.64 4.09 11.62
C GLY A 47 -1.21 3.49 10.28
N ALA A 48 -0.67 2.27 10.27
CA ALA A 48 -0.39 1.53 9.06
C ALA A 48 -1.44 0.44 8.78
N GLU A 49 -1.65 0.20 7.50
CA GLU A 49 -2.62 -0.76 6.95
C GLU A 49 -2.01 -1.44 5.73
N LEU A 50 -2.69 -2.42 5.15
CA LEU A 50 -2.25 -2.94 3.86
C LEU A 50 -2.32 -1.84 2.79
N ALA A 51 -1.34 -1.79 1.90
CA ALA A 51 -1.29 -0.74 0.89
C ALA A 51 -2.45 -0.83 -0.10
N HIS A 52 -3.16 0.28 -0.28
CA HIS A 52 -4.18 0.46 -1.31
C HIS A 52 -3.55 1.10 -2.56
N VAL A 53 -3.97 0.65 -3.74
CA VAL A 53 -3.50 1.18 -5.02
C VAL A 53 -4.55 2.15 -5.54
N ALA A 54 -4.36 3.44 -5.27
CA ALA A 54 -5.31 4.49 -5.65
C ALA A 54 -5.27 4.82 -7.16
N ASP A 55 -4.08 4.75 -7.77
CA ASP A 55 -3.85 5.16 -9.15
C ASP A 55 -2.67 4.42 -9.80
N GLY A 56 -2.45 4.71 -11.09
CA GLY A 56 -1.37 4.12 -11.88
C GLY A 56 0.03 4.50 -11.40
N ASP A 57 0.20 5.68 -10.80
CA ASP A 57 1.50 6.16 -10.33
C ASP A 57 1.90 5.50 -9.01
N THR A 58 0.94 5.32 -8.11
CA THR A 58 1.08 4.50 -6.90
C THR A 58 1.45 3.08 -7.30
N ASN A 59 0.75 2.47 -8.25
CA ASN A 59 1.07 1.12 -8.75
C ASN A 59 2.50 1.04 -9.31
N ARG A 60 2.91 2.04 -10.11
CA ARG A 60 4.28 2.13 -10.66
C ARG A 60 5.32 2.20 -9.55
N PHE A 61 5.10 3.08 -8.57
CA PHE A 61 5.99 3.22 -7.43
C PHE A 61 6.14 1.91 -6.64
N LEU A 62 5.03 1.22 -6.34
CA LEU A 62 5.06 -0.05 -5.61
C LEU A 62 5.80 -1.14 -6.38
N ARG A 63 5.63 -1.22 -7.71
CA ARG A 63 6.36 -2.15 -8.56
C ARG A 63 7.85 -1.88 -8.56
N GLU A 64 8.26 -0.62 -8.61
CA GLU A 64 9.67 -0.25 -8.51
C GLU A 64 10.25 -0.59 -7.13
N LEU A 65 9.49 -0.33 -6.06
CA LEU A 65 9.87 -0.68 -4.70
C LEU A 65 10.11 -2.19 -4.56
N MET A 66 9.18 -3.01 -5.07
CA MET A 66 9.32 -4.46 -5.13
C MET A 66 10.53 -4.90 -5.95
N ARG A 67 10.75 -4.30 -7.12
CA ARG A 67 11.89 -4.60 -8.00
C ARG A 67 13.22 -4.32 -7.33
N ARG A 68 13.37 -3.17 -6.66
CA ARG A 68 14.59 -2.80 -5.90
C ARG A 68 14.87 -3.79 -4.78
N ALA A 69 13.83 -4.26 -4.11
CA ALA A 69 13.92 -5.23 -3.02
C ALA A 69 13.97 -6.71 -3.49
N LYS A 70 13.94 -6.98 -4.79
CA LYS A 70 13.88 -8.33 -5.38
C LYS A 70 12.69 -9.17 -4.90
N VAL A 71 11.57 -8.52 -4.58
CA VAL A 71 10.32 -9.18 -4.14
C VAL A 71 9.44 -9.46 -5.36
N ARG A 72 8.98 -10.70 -5.51
CA ARG A 72 8.15 -11.13 -6.66
C ARG A 72 6.66 -10.83 -6.50
N SER A 73 6.15 -10.90 -5.27
CA SER A 73 4.74 -10.68 -4.97
C SER A 73 4.60 -10.13 -3.55
N ALA A 74 3.54 -9.36 -3.32
CA ALA A 74 3.21 -8.81 -2.00
C ALA A 74 1.69 -8.67 -1.87
N PHE A 75 1.16 -8.93 -0.69
CA PHE A 75 -0.24 -8.62 -0.40
C PHE A 75 -0.47 -7.10 -0.35
N ILE A 76 -1.57 -6.66 -0.95
CA ILE A 76 -2.08 -5.30 -0.94
C ILE A 76 -3.52 -5.31 -0.43
N GLY A 77 -3.97 -4.20 0.14
CA GLY A 77 -5.33 -4.01 0.60
C GLY A 77 -6.21 -3.73 -0.61
N LEU A 78 -6.86 -4.76 -1.12
CA LEU A 78 -8.01 -4.60 -2.01
C LEU A 78 -9.23 -4.58 -1.10
N THR A 79 -9.63 -3.41 -0.60
CA THR A 79 -10.99 -3.30 -0.07
C THR A 79 -11.93 -3.30 -1.27
N ASP A 80 -12.90 -4.21 -1.27
CA ASP A 80 -14.07 -4.21 -2.15
C ASP A 80 -14.99 -2.99 -1.88
N GLU A 81 -14.42 -1.86 -1.46
CA GLU A 81 -15.12 -0.59 -1.38
C GLU A 81 -15.31 -0.06 -2.79
N GLN A 82 -16.30 -0.66 -3.42
CA GLN A 82 -17.23 -0.06 -4.35
C GLN A 82 -16.55 0.98 -5.25
N GLN A 83 -15.98 0.47 -6.35
CA GLN A 83 -16.40 1.03 -7.63
C GLN A 83 -17.94 0.93 -7.67
N ALA A 84 -18.65 1.86 -7.03
CA ALA A 84 -19.95 2.29 -7.48
C ALA A 84 -19.68 2.98 -8.82
N SER A 85 -19.39 2.14 -9.81
CA SER A 85 -19.48 2.50 -11.21
C SER A 85 -20.92 2.91 -11.38
N ASN A 86 -21.16 4.23 -11.36
CA ASN A 86 -22.39 4.84 -11.81
C ASN A 86 -22.52 4.53 -13.31
N THR A 87 -22.81 3.26 -13.65
CA THR A 87 -23.33 2.90 -14.95
C THR A 87 -24.80 3.25 -14.88
N VAL A 88 -25.10 4.53 -15.08
CA VAL A 88 -26.46 4.96 -15.41
C VAL A 88 -26.76 4.28 -16.74
N THR A 89 -27.44 3.14 -16.66
CA THR A 89 -28.05 2.53 -17.83
C THR A 89 -29.26 3.39 -18.15
N SER A 90 -29.33 3.79 -19.41
CA SER A 90 -30.21 4.78 -20.03
C SER A 90 -31.69 4.69 -19.66
#